data_AF-A0A0V0Z368-F1
#
_entry.id   AF-A0A0V0Z368-F1
#
_cell.length_a   1.000
_cell.length_b   1.000
_cell.length_c   1.000
_cell.angle_alpha   90.00
_cell.angle_beta   90.00
_cell.angle_gamma   90.00
#
_symmetry.space_group_name_H-M   'P 1'
#
loop_
_entity.id
_entity.type
_entity.pdbx_description
1 polymer ?
#
loop_
_entity_poly.entity_id
_entity_poly.type
_entity_poly.pdbx_seq_one_letter_code
_entity_poly.pdbx_strand_id
1 'polypeptide(L)'
;MDQENEFIKKGEMPNFAQNPADVDKAELLTSGNTVHILYNSEDEEVSESTWETLHGQIDSLPFLEQQSWQKNDFEFSCMKQSIEQAVSNGFFPVRLPGRSFGSYLVLDEEKNHVGIFKPKDEEEYATRNPSWMGYFQKMFRLRCPRRGCILANQAYLSEVGASIVDEYLDLKIVPKTKVAYLASPTFNYSSAEKRKAEQQRERISGVNLPDKVGSLQCVVEGFQPCTFWLKEFASKKLLDNKLQYELQLLFERVIILDYIIRNTNRTAENLLISYNDTKRGNENYAINMAAVDNRYAFPYRHPRRRRPYTYYWATLPLAKKPFSNETRSFILRKLNDMNYMSSLFLQLKRLFELDENFDKNYFMLQIMLMHGQIFNLKMALENRETPYELVKRRPVYIVPHPDDFTLPAGFLTDKLLQWLKRKYRK
;
A
#
# COMPACT_ATOMS: atom_id res chain seq x y z
N MET A 1 -18.23 75.28 11.27
CA MET A 1 -18.28 73.98 11.96
C MET A 1 -16.92 73.31 11.76
N ASP A 2 -15.81 73.81 12.33
CA ASP A 2 -15.55 74.16 13.75
C ASP A 2 -15.89 72.95 14.64
N GLN A 3 -14.98 72.34 15.41
CA GLN A 3 -13.80 72.86 16.10
C GLN A 3 -12.71 71.78 16.31
N GLU A 4 -11.44 72.24 16.22
CA GLU A 4 -10.31 72.06 17.17
C GLU A 4 -9.82 70.62 17.49
N ASN A 5 -8.62 70.16 17.17
CA ASN A 5 -7.25 70.67 17.36
C ASN A 5 -6.94 71.11 18.80
N GLU A 6 -6.28 70.26 19.59
CA GLU A 6 -5.34 70.75 20.62
C GLU A 6 -4.19 69.80 21.00
N PHE A 7 -3.14 70.45 21.50
CA PHE A 7 -1.72 70.15 21.47
C PHE A 7 -1.15 69.20 22.54
N ILE A 8 0.05 68.72 22.21
CA ILE A 8 1.12 68.12 23.02
C ILE A 8 1.50 68.95 24.26
N LYS A 9 1.66 68.32 25.46
CA LYS A 9 2.89 68.40 26.30
C LYS A 9 2.89 67.53 27.59
N LYS A 10 3.91 66.65 27.63
CA LYS A 10 4.84 66.24 28.72
C LYS A 10 4.34 65.92 30.16
N GLY A 11 4.73 64.71 30.62
CA GLY A 11 4.97 64.41 32.04
C GLY A 11 5.31 62.94 32.31
N GLU A 12 6.62 62.62 32.32
CA GLU A 12 7.36 61.53 33.01
C GLU A 12 6.86 60.06 33.05
N MET A 13 7.82 59.16 32.82
CA MET A 13 7.69 57.69 32.82
C MET A 13 7.38 57.08 34.19
N PRO A 14 6.73 55.90 34.18
CA PRO A 14 7.23 54.74 34.90
C PRO A 14 7.68 53.65 33.94
N ASN A 15 8.74 52.96 34.34
CA ASN A 15 9.42 51.95 33.56
C ASN A 15 8.82 50.55 33.78
N PHE A 16 8.73 49.79 32.69
CA PHE A 16 8.52 48.35 32.49
C PHE A 16 7.33 47.61 33.14
N ALA A 17 6.43 47.13 32.27
CA ALA A 17 6.40 45.71 31.89
C ALA A 17 5.82 45.58 30.47
N GLN A 18 6.67 45.23 29.50
CA GLN A 18 6.27 44.93 28.13
C GLN A 18 5.61 43.54 28.12
N ASN A 19 4.39 43.43 27.57
CA ASN A 19 3.81 42.14 27.22
C ASN A 19 4.01 41.92 25.72
N PRO A 20 4.91 41.02 25.28
CA PRO A 20 5.31 40.88 23.87
C PRO A 20 4.32 40.04 23.03
N ALA A 21 3.10 39.80 23.50
CA ALA A 21 2.25 38.76 22.92
C ALA A 21 1.39 39.19 21.71
N ASP A 22 1.21 40.48 21.46
CA ASP A 22 0.16 40.94 20.53
C ASP A 22 0.64 41.74 19.30
N VAL A 23 1.94 41.98 19.16
CA VAL A 23 2.53 42.57 17.92
C VAL A 23 3.34 41.53 17.11
N ASP A 24 3.80 40.45 17.74
CA ASP A 24 4.46 39.33 17.04
C ASP A 24 3.48 38.40 16.29
N LYS A 25 2.17 38.55 16.50
CA LYS A 25 1.13 37.69 15.90
C LYS A 25 0.71 38.08 14.48
N ALA A 26 1.17 39.22 13.95
CA ALA A 26 0.74 39.73 12.65
C ALA A 26 1.87 39.83 11.58
N GLU A 27 3.15 39.69 11.94
CA GLU A 27 4.27 39.79 10.98
C GLU A 27 5.15 38.52 10.83
N LEU A 28 4.87 37.44 11.57
CA LEU A 28 5.60 36.15 11.42
C LEU A 28 4.96 35.19 10.39
N LEU A 29 4.24 35.75 9.41
CA LEU A 29 3.63 35.04 8.27
C LEU A 29 4.48 35.08 6.97
N THR A 30 5.74 35.53 7.01
CA THR A 30 6.53 35.77 5.78
C THR A 30 7.95 35.19 5.72
N SER A 31 8.38 34.31 6.61
CA SER A 31 9.67 33.61 6.46
C SER A 31 9.56 32.13 6.82
N GLY A 32 10.21 31.27 6.01
CA GLY A 32 9.97 29.83 5.99
C GLY A 32 10.47 29.03 7.20
N ASN A 33 9.88 27.83 7.35
CA ASN A 33 10.14 26.74 8.32
C ASN A 33 9.69 27.11 9.75
N THR A 34 8.84 26.37 10.47
CA THR A 34 8.89 24.95 10.87
C THR A 34 7.53 24.62 11.54
N VAL A 35 6.92 23.45 11.33
CA VAL A 35 5.62 23.10 11.96
C VAL A 35 5.87 22.39 13.29
N HIS A 36 5.48 23.03 14.40
CA HIS A 36 5.38 22.38 15.72
C HIS A 36 4.04 21.64 15.83
N ILE A 37 4.08 20.36 16.20
CA ILE A 37 2.92 19.52 16.50
C ILE A 37 2.63 19.66 18.00
N LEU A 38 1.45 20.17 18.36
CA LEU A 38 0.96 20.20 19.74
C LEU A 38 0.21 18.87 20.01
N TYR A 39 0.72 18.06 20.93
CA TYR A 39 -0.03 16.96 21.51
C TYR A 39 -0.98 17.52 22.56
N ASN A 40 -2.28 17.46 22.33
CA ASN A 40 -3.27 17.58 23.38
C ASN A 40 -3.73 16.17 23.76
N SER A 41 -3.21 15.68 24.88
CA SER A 41 -3.77 14.55 25.62
C SER A 41 -4.64 15.12 26.74
N GLU A 42 -5.94 14.85 26.72
CA GLU A 42 -6.79 14.59 27.89
C GLU A 42 -8.23 14.36 27.40
N ASP A 43 -8.97 13.58 28.18
CA ASP A 43 -10.37 13.12 28.03
C ASP A 43 -10.57 11.70 27.46
N GLU A 44 -10.25 10.72 28.31
CA GLU A 44 -10.92 9.42 28.39
C GLU A 44 -12.16 9.56 29.30
N GLU A 45 -13.34 9.07 28.88
CA GLU A 45 -14.21 8.25 29.74
C GLU A 45 -15.40 7.59 28.98
N VAL A 46 -15.52 6.27 29.22
CA VAL A 46 -16.69 5.38 29.31
C VAL A 46 -17.57 5.07 28.08
N SER A 47 -17.48 3.79 27.64
CA SER A 47 -18.67 2.92 27.48
C SER A 47 -18.27 1.44 27.67
N GLU A 48 -17.81 1.12 28.87
CA GLU A 48 -17.12 -0.12 29.30
C GLU A 48 -17.91 -1.45 29.20
N SER A 49 -19.11 -1.49 28.59
CA SER A 49 -19.98 -2.69 28.63
C SER A 49 -19.97 -3.58 27.37
N THR A 50 -19.21 -3.24 26.33
CA THR A 50 -18.94 -4.12 25.17
C THR A 50 -17.50 -4.63 25.09
N TRP A 51 -16.64 -4.21 26.04
CA TRP A 51 -15.19 -4.29 25.93
C TRP A 51 -14.57 -5.59 26.42
N GLU A 52 -15.23 -6.33 27.30
CA GLU A 52 -14.66 -7.55 27.90
C GLU A 52 -14.74 -8.78 26.99
N THR A 53 -15.51 -8.74 25.89
CA THR A 53 -15.67 -9.90 25.00
C THR A 53 -14.68 -9.91 23.82
N LEU A 54 -13.82 -8.91 23.69
CA LEU A 54 -13.00 -8.72 22.48
C LEU A 54 -11.48 -8.73 22.73
N HIS A 55 -11.00 -8.98 23.95
CA HIS A 55 -9.57 -8.95 24.27
C HIS A 55 -8.91 -10.34 24.46
N GLY A 56 -8.03 -10.70 23.52
CA GLY A 56 -6.75 -11.37 23.79
C GLY A 56 -5.65 -10.32 24.10
N GLN A 57 -4.43 -10.80 24.40
CA GLN A 57 -3.29 -9.98 24.86
C GLN A 57 -3.08 -8.67 24.07
N ILE A 58 -2.68 -7.64 24.82
CA ILE A 58 -2.55 -6.18 24.54
C ILE A 58 -1.84 -5.80 23.21
N ASP A 59 -1.18 -6.75 22.54
CA ASP A 59 -0.37 -6.51 21.34
C ASP A 59 -0.93 -7.07 20.03
N SER A 60 -2.15 -7.63 20.04
CA SER A 60 -2.80 -8.11 18.81
C SER A 60 -4.28 -7.78 18.80
N LEU A 61 -4.82 -7.32 17.66
CA LEU A 61 -6.26 -7.33 17.45
C LEU A 61 -6.72 -8.82 17.51
N PRO A 62 -7.55 -9.26 18.47
CA PRO A 62 -7.67 -10.67 18.87
C PRO A 62 -8.37 -11.61 17.88
N PHE A 63 -8.55 -11.18 16.63
CA PHE A 63 -9.50 -11.73 15.67
C PHE A 63 -8.84 -12.33 14.43
N LEU A 64 -7.58 -12.78 14.52
CA LEU A 64 -6.84 -13.22 13.34
C LEU A 64 -6.01 -14.44 13.66
N GLU A 65 -6.64 -15.61 13.60
CA GLU A 65 -5.85 -16.78 13.24
C GLU A 65 -5.19 -16.51 11.89
N GLN A 66 -3.89 -16.76 11.87
CA GLN A 66 -3.06 -16.70 10.67
C GLN A 66 -3.70 -17.60 9.63
N GLN A 67 -4.24 -16.99 8.58
CA GLN A 67 -4.86 -17.74 7.49
C GLN A 67 -3.77 -18.54 6.75
N SER A 68 -4.14 -19.63 6.08
CA SER A 68 -3.18 -20.49 5.34
C SER A 68 -2.32 -19.74 4.30
N TRP A 69 -2.82 -18.60 3.84
CA TRP A 69 -2.17 -17.69 2.88
C TRP A 69 -1.27 -16.63 3.52
N GLN A 70 -1.28 -16.49 4.86
CA GLN A 70 -0.38 -15.65 5.65
C GLN A 70 0.83 -16.46 6.11
N LYS A 71 1.43 -17.21 5.19
CA LYS A 71 2.54 -18.10 5.50
C LYS A 71 3.68 -17.35 6.19
N ASN A 72 4.27 -17.98 7.21
CA ASN A 72 5.54 -17.48 7.74
C ASN A 72 6.66 -17.68 6.70
N ASP A 73 7.84 -17.11 6.98
CA ASP A 73 8.96 -17.13 6.04
C ASP A 73 9.49 -18.54 5.74
N PHE A 74 9.43 -19.44 6.71
CA PHE A 74 9.82 -20.84 6.55
C PHE A 74 8.81 -21.59 5.67
N GLU A 75 7.52 -21.52 6.00
CA GLU A 75 6.43 -22.12 5.22
C GLU A 75 6.41 -21.62 3.77
N PHE A 76 6.66 -20.34 3.56
CA PHE A 76 6.76 -19.78 2.21
C PHE A 76 7.96 -20.37 1.44
N SER A 77 9.08 -20.58 2.14
CA SER A 77 10.28 -21.20 1.54
C SER A 77 10.03 -22.67 1.20
N CYS A 78 9.37 -23.44 2.06
CA CYS A 78 8.94 -24.81 1.77
C CYS A 78 7.97 -24.86 0.58
N MET A 79 7.00 -23.95 0.52
CA MET A 79 6.09 -23.84 -0.62
C MET A 79 6.86 -23.56 -1.93
N LYS A 80 7.84 -22.65 -1.91
CA LYS A 80 8.70 -22.38 -3.08
C LYS A 80 9.47 -23.62 -3.52
N GLN A 81 10.07 -24.36 -2.59
CA GLN A 81 10.79 -25.60 -2.89
C GLN A 81 9.87 -26.66 -3.50
N SER A 82 8.66 -26.82 -2.96
CA SER A 82 7.67 -27.75 -3.51
C SER A 82 7.24 -27.36 -4.93
N ILE A 83 7.11 -26.06 -5.24
CA ILE A 83 6.86 -25.57 -6.60
C ILE A 83 8.00 -25.94 -7.55
N GLU A 84 9.26 -25.78 -7.13
CA GLU A 84 10.44 -26.12 -7.94
C GLU A 84 10.52 -27.64 -8.21
N GLN A 85 10.19 -28.45 -7.21
CA GLN A 85 10.13 -29.90 -7.35
C GLN A 85 8.96 -30.33 -8.26
N ALA A 86 7.80 -29.68 -8.14
CA ALA A 86 6.65 -29.91 -9.02
C ALA A 86 7.00 -29.65 -10.49
N VAL A 87 7.69 -28.53 -10.77
CA VAL A 87 8.19 -28.21 -12.12
C VAL A 87 9.18 -29.26 -12.61
N SER A 88 10.09 -29.73 -11.75
CA SER A 88 11.06 -30.77 -12.08
C SER A 88 10.38 -32.12 -12.40
N ASN A 89 9.25 -32.39 -11.75
CA ASN A 89 8.42 -33.58 -11.98
C ASN A 89 7.46 -33.43 -13.20
N GLY A 90 7.52 -32.31 -13.93
CA GLY A 90 6.70 -32.06 -15.12
C GLY A 90 5.33 -31.43 -14.84
N PHE A 91 5.05 -31.00 -13.60
CA PHE A 91 3.86 -30.24 -13.25
C PHE A 91 4.13 -28.74 -13.42
N PHE A 92 3.75 -28.21 -14.57
CA PHE A 92 4.10 -26.84 -14.95
C PHE A 92 3.02 -25.81 -14.53
N PRO A 93 3.42 -24.56 -14.23
CA PRO A 93 2.50 -23.48 -13.94
C PRO A 93 1.55 -23.20 -15.12
N VAL A 94 0.28 -22.95 -14.80
CA VAL A 94 -0.79 -22.74 -15.77
C VAL A 94 -1.08 -21.24 -15.91
N ARG A 95 -1.09 -20.73 -17.13
CA ARG A 95 -1.41 -19.32 -17.38
C ARG A 95 -2.89 -19.04 -17.09
N LEU A 96 -3.18 -18.00 -16.31
CA LEU A 96 -4.55 -17.61 -15.99
C LEU A 96 -5.24 -16.93 -17.20
N PRO A 97 -6.32 -17.50 -17.76
CA PRO A 97 -7.06 -16.88 -18.86
C PRO A 97 -7.78 -15.60 -18.39
N GLY A 98 -7.83 -14.58 -19.23
CA GLY A 98 -8.55 -13.32 -18.94
C GLY A 98 -7.84 -12.34 -18.00
N ARG A 99 -6.79 -12.75 -17.26
CA ARG A 99 -5.91 -11.80 -16.55
C ARG A 99 -4.89 -11.20 -17.52
N SER A 100 -4.72 -9.89 -17.40
CA SER A 100 -4.25 -9.05 -18.50
C SER A 100 -2.82 -9.31 -18.97
N PHE A 101 -1.91 -9.86 -18.15
CA PHE A 101 -0.48 -10.03 -18.49
C PHE A 101 0.13 -11.20 -17.69
N GLY A 102 1.23 -11.79 -18.19
CA GLY A 102 1.88 -13.03 -17.72
C GLY A 102 1.71 -13.33 -16.24
N SER A 103 0.63 -14.05 -15.90
CA SER A 103 0.30 -14.46 -14.53
C SER A 103 0.03 -15.95 -14.58
N TYR A 104 0.75 -16.69 -13.76
CA TYR A 104 0.78 -18.14 -13.77
C TYR A 104 0.34 -18.67 -12.42
N LEU A 105 -0.63 -19.58 -12.42
CA LEU A 105 -1.01 -20.35 -11.26
C LEU A 105 0.00 -21.49 -11.10
N VAL A 106 0.75 -21.47 -10.00
CA VAL A 106 1.77 -22.48 -9.71
C VAL A 106 1.19 -23.63 -8.90
N LEU A 107 1.79 -24.80 -9.08
CA LEU A 107 1.38 -26.07 -8.46
C LEU A 107 2.47 -26.51 -7.47
N ASP A 108 2.05 -27.19 -6.40
CA ASP A 108 2.96 -27.96 -5.54
C ASP A 108 3.16 -29.40 -6.05
N GLU A 109 3.93 -30.20 -5.31
CA GLU A 109 4.18 -31.62 -5.63
C GLU A 109 2.91 -32.47 -5.64
N GLU A 110 1.91 -32.07 -4.84
CA GLU A 110 0.61 -32.73 -4.72
C GLU A 110 -0.38 -32.30 -5.82
N LYS A 111 0.01 -31.37 -6.70
CA LYS A 111 -0.79 -30.77 -7.79
C LYS A 111 -1.89 -29.83 -7.27
N ASN A 112 -1.76 -29.29 -6.08
CA ASN A 112 -2.61 -28.25 -5.55
C ASN A 112 -2.16 -26.86 -6.04
N HIS A 113 -3.11 -25.94 -6.17
CA HIS A 113 -2.83 -24.55 -6.56
C HIS A 113 -2.37 -23.72 -5.36
N VAL A 114 -1.06 -23.51 -5.21
CA VAL A 114 -0.50 -22.88 -4.01
C VAL A 114 -0.17 -21.40 -4.16
N GLY A 115 0.06 -20.93 -5.38
CA GLY A 115 0.52 -19.55 -5.60
C GLY A 115 0.22 -18.98 -6.99
N ILE A 116 0.36 -17.67 -7.11
CA ILE A 116 0.32 -16.93 -8.37
C ILE A 116 1.69 -16.29 -8.57
N PHE A 117 2.38 -16.70 -9.64
CA PHE A 117 3.65 -16.13 -10.06
C PHE A 117 3.46 -15.14 -11.21
N LYS A 118 4.08 -13.96 -11.08
CA LYS A 118 4.04 -12.90 -12.10
C LYS A 118 5.48 -12.48 -12.45
N PRO A 119 6.07 -13.00 -13.54
CA PRO A 119 7.43 -12.64 -13.94
C PRO A 119 7.53 -11.18 -14.41
N LYS A 120 8.61 -10.51 -14.01
CA LYS A 120 8.94 -9.12 -14.36
C LYS A 120 8.94 -8.89 -15.87
N ASP A 121 9.53 -9.81 -16.63
CA ASP A 121 9.75 -9.64 -18.07
C ASP A 121 8.48 -9.80 -18.93
N GLU A 122 7.35 -10.20 -18.34
CA GLU A 122 6.06 -10.38 -19.03
C GLU A 122 4.97 -9.37 -18.61
N GLU A 123 5.31 -8.36 -17.81
CA GLU A 123 4.41 -7.29 -17.38
C GLU A 123 3.90 -6.39 -18.54
N GLU A 124 2.86 -5.56 -18.30
CA GLU A 124 2.21 -4.71 -19.32
C GLU A 124 3.20 -3.84 -20.14
N TYR A 125 4.24 -3.32 -19.49
CA TYR A 125 5.26 -2.47 -20.11
C TYR A 125 6.59 -3.19 -20.32
N ALA A 126 6.65 -4.50 -20.06
CA ALA A 126 7.87 -5.28 -20.21
C ALA A 126 8.14 -5.60 -21.68
N THR A 127 9.42 -5.79 -22.00
CA THR A 127 9.91 -6.05 -23.35
C THR A 127 9.25 -7.27 -24.00
N ARG A 128 8.80 -8.25 -23.20
CA ARG A 128 8.25 -9.54 -23.65
C ARG A 128 6.76 -9.72 -23.32
N ASN A 129 6.02 -8.63 -23.14
CA ASN A 129 4.56 -8.68 -23.00
C ASN A 129 3.90 -9.32 -24.25
N PRO A 130 3.16 -10.44 -24.12
CA PRO A 130 2.49 -11.10 -25.24
C PRO A 130 1.19 -10.42 -25.71
N SER A 131 0.74 -9.33 -25.05
CA SER A 131 -0.52 -8.67 -25.41
C SER A 131 -0.43 -7.77 -26.66
N TRP A 132 -1.48 -7.78 -27.49
CA TRP A 132 -1.64 -6.88 -28.65
C TRP A 132 -1.46 -5.40 -28.27
N MET A 133 -1.95 -4.99 -27.10
CA MET A 133 -1.88 -3.60 -26.64
C MET A 133 -0.45 -3.15 -26.33
N GLY A 134 0.39 -4.04 -25.77
CA GLY A 134 1.82 -3.80 -25.57
C GLY A 134 2.56 -3.68 -26.91
N TYR A 135 2.23 -4.53 -27.89
CA TYR A 135 2.75 -4.43 -29.26
C TYR A 135 2.31 -3.12 -29.95
N PHE A 136 1.04 -2.72 -29.82
CA PHE A 136 0.50 -1.50 -30.41
C PHE A 136 1.13 -0.23 -29.82
N GLN A 137 1.30 -0.16 -28.50
CA GLN A 137 2.00 0.96 -27.84
C GLN A 137 3.48 1.06 -28.27
N LYS A 138 4.14 -0.09 -28.46
CA LYS A 138 5.51 -0.19 -28.97
C LYS A 138 5.62 0.24 -30.43
N MET A 139 4.66 -0.15 -31.26
CA MET A 139 4.61 0.13 -32.70
C MET A 139 4.38 1.62 -33.01
N PHE A 140 3.54 2.31 -32.23
CA PHE A 140 3.15 3.70 -32.51
C PHE A 140 3.84 4.77 -31.63
N ARG A 141 4.78 4.41 -30.74
CA ARG A 141 5.48 5.34 -29.82
C ARG A 141 4.54 6.33 -29.10
N LEU A 142 3.31 5.92 -28.83
CA LEU A 142 2.32 6.74 -28.12
C LEU A 142 2.77 6.84 -26.65
N ARG A 143 3.57 7.87 -26.33
CA ARG A 143 4.04 8.21 -24.98
C ARG A 143 2.89 8.68 -24.09
N CYS A 144 1.99 7.77 -23.74
CA CYS A 144 1.01 7.98 -22.69
C CYS A 144 0.97 6.71 -21.84
N PRO A 145 1.91 6.53 -20.88
CA PRO A 145 1.73 5.52 -19.85
C PRO A 145 0.36 5.76 -19.24
N ARG A 146 -0.51 4.74 -19.23
CA ARG A 146 -1.86 4.88 -18.68
C ARG A 146 -1.82 5.46 -17.26
N ARG A 147 -0.71 5.23 -16.54
CA ARG A 147 -0.35 5.73 -15.20
C ARG A 147 1.03 6.39 -15.16
N GLY A 148 1.17 7.60 -15.70
CA GLY A 148 2.46 8.32 -15.74
C GLY A 148 3.06 8.76 -14.39
N CYS A 149 2.65 8.19 -13.26
CA CYS A 149 3.18 8.43 -11.91
C CYS A 149 3.80 7.18 -11.27
N ILE A 150 3.79 6.04 -11.98
CA ILE A 150 4.36 4.77 -11.54
C ILE A 150 5.56 4.48 -12.44
N LEU A 151 6.61 3.87 -11.87
CA LEU A 151 7.76 3.41 -12.62
C LEU A 151 7.39 2.16 -13.42
N ALA A 152 7.85 2.08 -14.67
CA ALA A 152 7.63 0.91 -15.49
C ALA A 152 8.48 -0.26 -14.99
N ASN A 153 8.01 -1.51 -15.20
CA ASN A 153 8.77 -2.74 -14.97
C ASN A 153 9.19 -3.01 -13.50
N GLN A 154 8.43 -2.46 -12.55
CA GLN A 154 8.61 -2.66 -11.10
C GLN A 154 7.33 -3.17 -10.43
N ALA A 155 6.37 -3.73 -11.18
CA ALA A 155 5.08 -4.11 -10.60
C ALA A 155 5.23 -5.29 -9.63
N TYR A 156 6.13 -6.24 -9.91
CA TYR A 156 6.47 -7.30 -8.98
C TYR A 156 7.01 -6.78 -7.63
N LEU A 157 7.84 -5.74 -7.62
CA LEU A 157 8.30 -5.09 -6.39
C LEU A 157 7.16 -4.38 -5.66
N SER A 158 6.24 -3.77 -6.41
CA SER A 158 5.03 -3.15 -5.83
C SER A 158 4.16 -4.18 -5.12
N GLU A 159 4.01 -5.39 -5.67
CA GLU A 159 3.27 -6.50 -5.04
C GLU A 159 3.96 -6.97 -3.75
N VAL A 160 5.27 -7.19 -3.79
CA VAL A 160 6.05 -7.62 -2.62
C VAL A 160 6.08 -6.51 -1.55
N GLY A 161 6.26 -5.26 -1.96
CA GLY A 161 6.26 -4.11 -1.06
C GLY A 161 4.93 -3.93 -0.34
N ALA A 162 3.80 -4.23 -1.00
CA ALA A 162 2.50 -4.23 -0.34
C ALA A 162 2.40 -5.31 0.73
N SER A 163 2.94 -6.52 0.48
CA SER A 163 3.00 -7.58 1.49
C SER A 163 3.92 -7.22 2.67
N ILE A 164 5.02 -6.51 2.43
CA ILE A 164 5.91 -6.01 3.49
C ILE A 164 5.19 -4.97 4.37
N VAL A 165 4.49 -4.00 3.75
CA VAL A 165 3.75 -2.98 4.50
C VAL A 165 2.60 -3.62 5.31
N ASP A 166 1.92 -4.60 4.74
CA ASP A 166 0.87 -5.38 5.43
C ASP A 166 1.41 -6.11 6.68
N GLU A 167 2.58 -6.75 6.56
CA GLU A 167 3.24 -7.47 7.65
C GLU A 167 3.73 -6.53 8.76
N TYR A 168 4.32 -5.38 8.40
CA TYR A 168 4.75 -4.39 9.39
C TYR A 168 3.55 -3.76 10.13
N LEU A 169 2.49 -3.43 9.42
CA LEU A 169 1.31 -2.84 10.05
C LEU A 169 0.39 -3.90 10.67
N ASP A 170 0.75 -5.18 10.59
CA ASP A 170 -0.02 -6.34 11.05
C ASP A 170 -1.50 -6.28 10.60
N LEU A 171 -1.70 -5.92 9.32
CA LEU A 171 -3.03 -5.73 8.74
C LEU A 171 -3.67 -7.05 8.35
N LYS A 172 -2.85 -8.03 7.96
CA LYS A 172 -3.29 -9.40 7.67
C LYS A 172 -4.37 -9.43 6.58
N ILE A 173 -4.19 -8.67 5.50
CA ILE A 173 -5.10 -8.60 4.34
C ILE A 173 -4.41 -8.88 3.00
N VAL A 174 -3.07 -8.80 2.93
CA VAL A 174 -2.33 -9.13 1.70
C VAL A 174 -1.85 -10.58 1.79
N PRO A 175 -2.16 -11.44 0.81
CA PRO A 175 -1.57 -12.77 0.76
C PRO A 175 -0.05 -12.70 0.70
N LYS A 176 0.64 -13.53 1.49
CA LYS A 176 2.11 -13.46 1.62
C LYS A 176 2.72 -13.48 0.23
N THR A 177 3.47 -12.43 -0.08
CA THR A 177 4.07 -12.23 -1.40
C THR A 177 5.55 -11.94 -1.25
N LYS A 178 6.40 -12.68 -1.97
CA LYS A 178 7.84 -12.45 -2.01
C LYS A 178 8.38 -12.44 -3.43
N VAL A 179 9.58 -11.88 -3.58
CA VAL A 179 10.37 -12.04 -4.81
C VAL A 179 10.76 -13.51 -4.92
N ALA A 180 10.51 -14.11 -6.07
CA ALA A 180 10.90 -15.47 -6.38
C ALA A 180 11.57 -15.52 -7.76
N TYR A 181 12.44 -16.52 -7.89
CA TYR A 181 13.11 -16.90 -9.13
C TYR A 181 12.56 -18.28 -9.48
N LEU A 182 11.92 -18.40 -10.64
CA LEU A 182 11.35 -19.65 -11.11
C LEU A 182 11.67 -19.81 -12.60
N ALA A 183 12.04 -21.02 -12.99
CA ALA A 183 12.11 -21.44 -14.39
C ALA A 183 10.97 -22.40 -14.70
N SER A 184 10.32 -22.23 -15.85
CA SER A 184 9.33 -23.22 -16.31
C SER A 184 9.10 -23.16 -17.82
N PRO A 185 9.01 -24.30 -18.52
CA PRO A 185 8.74 -24.35 -19.96
C PRO A 185 7.47 -23.58 -20.40
N THR A 186 6.50 -23.38 -19.51
CA THR A 186 5.26 -22.65 -19.81
C THR A 186 5.41 -21.13 -19.79
N PHE A 187 6.51 -20.60 -19.25
CA PHE A 187 6.79 -19.17 -19.28
C PHE A 187 7.22 -18.69 -20.68
N ASN A 188 7.12 -17.38 -20.90
CA ASN A 188 7.43 -16.78 -22.19
C ASN A 188 8.93 -16.48 -22.36
N TYR A 189 9.67 -17.44 -22.90
CA TYR A 189 11.08 -17.25 -23.29
C TYR A 189 11.24 -16.91 -24.77
N SER A 190 12.31 -16.16 -25.10
CA SER A 190 12.72 -15.90 -26.48
C SER A 190 13.17 -17.19 -27.19
N SER A 191 13.05 -17.22 -28.52
CA SER A 191 13.51 -18.37 -29.32
C SER A 191 14.99 -18.67 -29.13
N ALA A 192 15.82 -17.66 -28.85
CA ALA A 192 17.23 -17.84 -28.58
C ALA A 192 17.49 -18.54 -27.24
N GLU A 193 16.76 -18.17 -26.18
CA GLU A 193 16.84 -18.83 -24.87
C GLU A 193 16.36 -20.28 -24.94
N LYS A 194 15.25 -20.53 -25.64
CA LYS A 194 14.73 -21.90 -25.85
C LYS A 194 15.75 -22.78 -26.59
N ARG A 195 16.36 -22.27 -27.67
CA ARG A 195 17.41 -22.99 -28.41
C ARG A 195 18.65 -23.28 -27.55
N LYS A 196 19.08 -22.33 -26.73
CA LYS A 196 20.21 -22.53 -25.81
C LYS A 196 19.90 -23.61 -24.77
N ALA A 197 18.71 -23.57 -24.17
CA ALA A 197 18.27 -24.58 -23.20
C ALA A 197 18.18 -25.98 -23.83
N GLU A 198 17.72 -26.06 -25.09
CA GLU A 198 17.65 -27.31 -25.85
C GLU A 198 19.04 -27.88 -26.18
N GLN A 199 19.97 -27.04 -26.63
CA GLN A 199 21.38 -27.45 -26.86
C GLN A 199 22.08 -27.89 -25.57
N GLN A 200 21.73 -27.31 -24.42
CA GLN A 200 22.25 -27.73 -23.12
C GLN A 200 21.64 -29.04 -22.65
N ARG A 201 20.36 -29.30 -22.96
CA ARG A 201 19.67 -30.56 -22.66
C ARG A 201 20.34 -31.77 -23.32
N GLU A 202 20.90 -31.58 -24.51
CA GLU A 202 21.66 -32.63 -25.21
C GLU A 202 23.00 -32.96 -24.52
N ARG A 203 23.53 -32.04 -23.72
CA ARG A 203 24.84 -32.15 -23.05
C ARG A 203 24.73 -32.53 -21.57
N ILE A 204 23.68 -32.09 -20.91
CA ILE A 204 23.38 -32.30 -19.49
C ILE A 204 21.94 -32.76 -19.46
N SER A 205 21.64 -33.90 -18.83
CA SER A 205 20.30 -34.49 -18.75
C SER A 205 19.32 -33.61 -17.95
N GLY A 206 18.84 -32.52 -18.57
CA GLY A 206 17.93 -31.55 -17.96
C GLY A 206 17.72 -30.31 -18.84
N VAL A 207 16.50 -29.79 -18.86
CA VAL A 207 16.19 -28.50 -19.48
C VAL A 207 16.62 -27.41 -18.49
N ASN A 208 17.70 -26.69 -18.79
CA ASN A 208 18.14 -25.55 -17.98
C ASN A 208 17.62 -24.25 -18.60
N LEU A 209 16.36 -23.93 -18.35
CA LEU A 209 15.81 -22.62 -18.70
C LEU A 209 16.26 -21.58 -17.66
N PRO A 210 16.57 -20.33 -18.06
CA PRO A 210 16.97 -19.33 -17.09
C PRO A 210 15.81 -18.97 -16.17
N ASP A 211 16.11 -18.81 -14.89
CA ASP A 211 15.13 -18.34 -13.92
C ASP A 211 14.60 -16.96 -14.29
N LYS A 212 13.28 -16.82 -14.16
CA LYS A 212 12.62 -15.52 -14.24
C LYS A 212 12.41 -14.99 -12.84
N VAL A 213 12.78 -13.73 -12.63
CA VAL A 213 12.43 -12.99 -11.41
C VAL A 213 10.99 -12.49 -11.51
N GLY A 214 10.25 -12.56 -10.40
CA GLY A 214 8.88 -12.09 -10.33
C GLY A 214 8.34 -12.09 -8.91
N SER A 215 7.07 -11.69 -8.76
CA SER A 215 6.35 -11.78 -7.50
C SER A 215 5.64 -13.12 -7.41
N LEU A 216 5.87 -13.86 -6.33
CA LEU A 216 5.14 -15.07 -5.98
C LEU A 216 4.22 -14.76 -4.79
N GLN A 217 2.91 -14.84 -5.02
CA GLN A 217 1.86 -14.56 -4.04
C GLN A 217 1.11 -15.83 -3.69
N CYS A 218 0.84 -16.10 -2.41
CA CYS A 218 0.00 -17.22 -1.99
C CYS A 218 -1.43 -17.11 -2.58
N VAL A 219 -2.02 -18.23 -2.99
CA VAL A 219 -3.43 -18.29 -3.42
C VAL A 219 -4.36 -18.14 -2.22
N VAL A 220 -5.52 -17.52 -2.44
CA VAL A 220 -6.60 -17.40 -1.45
C VAL A 220 -7.83 -18.19 -1.92
N GLU A 221 -8.16 -19.26 -1.20
CA GLU A 221 -9.26 -20.16 -1.55
C GLU A 221 -10.60 -19.69 -0.97
N GLY A 222 -11.69 -19.88 -1.71
CA GLY A 222 -13.05 -19.51 -1.27
C GLY A 222 -13.36 -18.01 -1.33
N PHE A 223 -12.45 -17.19 -1.86
CA PHE A 223 -12.65 -15.75 -2.01
C PHE A 223 -13.37 -15.39 -3.31
N GLN A 224 -14.24 -14.38 -3.24
CA GLN A 224 -14.95 -13.79 -4.38
C GLN A 224 -14.76 -12.27 -4.39
N PRO A 225 -14.91 -11.60 -5.54
CA PRO A 225 -14.92 -10.14 -5.61
C PRO A 225 -15.90 -9.53 -4.60
N CYS A 226 -15.53 -8.41 -3.97
CA CYS A 226 -16.35 -7.78 -2.93
C CYS A 226 -17.77 -7.45 -3.41
N THR A 227 -17.95 -7.15 -4.70
CA THR A 227 -19.26 -6.87 -5.31
C THR A 227 -20.23 -8.03 -5.21
N PHE A 228 -19.73 -9.27 -5.26
CA PHE A 228 -20.54 -10.47 -5.08
C PHE A 228 -21.12 -10.50 -3.67
N TRP A 229 -20.24 -10.47 -2.66
CA TRP A 229 -20.65 -10.57 -1.25
C TRP A 229 -21.47 -9.38 -0.78
N LEU A 230 -21.15 -8.15 -1.19
CA LEU A 230 -21.95 -6.98 -0.84
C LEU A 230 -23.39 -7.06 -1.36
N LYS A 231 -23.61 -7.70 -2.53
CA LYS A 231 -24.96 -7.96 -3.07
C LYS A 231 -25.66 -9.07 -2.29
N GLU A 232 -24.96 -10.15 -1.96
CA GLU A 232 -25.49 -11.25 -1.16
C GLU A 232 -25.91 -10.78 0.25
N PHE A 233 -25.08 -9.97 0.90
CA PHE A 233 -25.36 -9.38 2.21
C PHE A 233 -26.60 -8.48 2.19
N ALA A 234 -26.76 -7.66 1.15
CA ALA A 234 -27.92 -6.79 1.01
C ALA A 234 -29.22 -7.57 0.73
N SER A 235 -29.16 -8.59 -0.14
CA SER A 235 -30.32 -9.36 -0.56
C SER A 235 -30.83 -10.32 0.51
N LYS A 236 -29.93 -11.05 1.16
CA LYS A 236 -30.26 -12.08 2.15
C LYS A 236 -30.33 -11.55 3.58
N LYS A 237 -30.09 -10.25 3.80
CA LYS A 237 -30.00 -9.60 5.13
C LYS A 237 -29.10 -10.38 6.09
N LEU A 238 -27.97 -10.88 5.59
CA LEU A 238 -27.06 -11.73 6.35
C LEU A 238 -26.23 -10.98 7.39
N LEU A 239 -26.08 -9.66 7.20
CA LEU A 239 -25.32 -8.81 8.11
C LEU A 239 -26.13 -8.54 9.39
N ASP A 240 -25.84 -9.32 10.43
CA ASP A 240 -26.12 -8.89 11.79
C ASP A 240 -25.12 -7.79 12.22
N ASN A 241 -25.40 -7.13 13.35
CA ASN A 241 -24.57 -6.01 13.84
C ASN A 241 -23.12 -6.42 14.07
N LYS A 242 -22.87 -7.66 14.53
CA LYS A 242 -21.54 -8.19 14.80
C LYS A 242 -20.76 -8.39 13.51
N LEU A 243 -21.34 -9.06 12.53
CA LEU A 243 -20.73 -9.30 11.22
C LEU A 243 -20.51 -8.00 10.44
N GLN A 244 -21.43 -7.03 10.56
CA GLN A 244 -21.23 -5.70 9.99
C GLN A 244 -20.03 -4.98 10.61
N TYR A 245 -19.81 -5.16 11.91
CA TYR A 245 -18.67 -4.60 12.61
C TYR A 245 -17.35 -5.25 12.20
N GLU A 246 -17.29 -6.60 12.15
CA GLU A 246 -16.13 -7.34 11.66
C GLU A 246 -15.76 -6.93 10.21
N LEU A 247 -16.76 -6.79 9.34
CA LEU A 247 -16.56 -6.31 7.97
C LEU A 247 -15.99 -4.88 7.94
N GLN A 248 -16.46 -3.99 8.83
CA GLN A 248 -15.95 -2.62 8.92
C GLN A 248 -14.47 -2.61 9.32
N LEU A 249 -14.08 -3.40 10.33
CA LEU A 249 -12.68 -3.50 10.77
C LEU A 249 -11.76 -4.01 9.65
N LEU A 250 -12.16 -5.07 8.94
CA LEU A 250 -11.38 -5.59 7.80
C LEU A 250 -11.24 -4.56 6.67
N PHE A 251 -12.29 -3.82 6.39
CA PHE A 251 -12.30 -2.79 5.36
C PHE A 251 -11.38 -1.61 5.70
N GLU A 252 -11.37 -1.19 6.95
CA GLU A 252 -10.47 -0.14 7.45
C GLU A 252 -8.99 -0.50 7.24
N ARG A 253 -8.62 -1.78 7.42
CA ARG A 253 -7.25 -2.24 7.14
C ARG A 253 -6.88 -2.13 5.67
N VAL A 254 -7.81 -2.46 4.76
CA VAL A 254 -7.58 -2.30 3.31
C VAL A 254 -7.39 -0.83 2.96
N ILE A 255 -8.19 0.06 3.57
CA ILE A 255 -8.05 1.51 3.40
C ILE A 255 -6.67 1.97 3.84
N ILE A 256 -6.21 1.55 5.03
CA ILE A 256 -4.91 1.92 5.57
C ILE A 256 -3.78 1.51 4.63
N LEU A 257 -3.77 0.24 4.22
CA LEU A 257 -2.79 -0.28 3.26
C LEU A 257 -2.79 0.55 1.98
N ASP A 258 -3.95 0.62 1.30
CA ASP A 258 -4.09 1.28 0.00
C ASP A 258 -3.75 2.77 0.04
N TYR A 259 -4.01 3.43 1.17
CA TYR A 259 -3.70 4.83 1.36
C TYR A 259 -2.19 5.03 1.53
N ILE A 260 -1.55 4.27 2.43
CA ILE A 260 -0.10 4.35 2.69
C ILE A 260 0.70 4.04 1.43
N ILE A 261 0.41 2.94 0.73
CA ILE A 261 1.15 2.58 -0.49
C ILE A 261 0.70 3.39 -1.71
N ARG A 262 -0.32 4.25 -1.54
CA ARG A 262 -1.02 5.01 -2.60
C ARG A 262 -1.35 4.12 -3.81
N ASN A 263 -2.13 3.06 -3.55
CA ASN A 263 -2.57 2.16 -4.60
C ASN A 263 -3.43 2.91 -5.62
N THR A 264 -3.04 2.87 -6.89
CA THR A 264 -3.75 3.57 -7.97
C THR A 264 -4.74 2.66 -8.71
N ASN A 265 -4.83 1.38 -8.34
CA ASN A 265 -5.67 0.38 -9.00
C ASN A 265 -6.55 -0.44 -8.06
N ARG A 266 -6.97 0.10 -6.91
CA ARG A 266 -7.96 -0.64 -6.11
C ARG A 266 -9.35 -0.52 -6.75
N THR A 267 -9.77 -1.62 -7.36
CA THR A 267 -11.07 -1.84 -8.01
C THR A 267 -11.92 -2.80 -7.19
N ALA A 268 -13.15 -3.03 -7.64
CA ALA A 268 -14.05 -3.99 -7.01
C ALA A 268 -13.63 -5.46 -7.23
N GLU A 269 -12.89 -5.72 -8.31
CA GLU A 269 -12.47 -7.07 -8.74
C GLU A 269 -11.21 -7.57 -8.03
N ASN A 270 -10.41 -6.67 -7.45
CA ASN A 270 -9.19 -7.00 -6.71
C ASN A 270 -9.30 -6.69 -5.21
N LEU A 271 -10.51 -6.44 -4.73
CA LEU A 271 -10.85 -6.51 -3.32
C LEU A 271 -11.71 -7.75 -3.13
N LEU A 272 -11.18 -8.76 -2.45
CA LEU A 272 -11.86 -10.04 -2.30
C LEU A 272 -12.41 -10.22 -0.90
N ILE A 273 -13.56 -10.87 -0.79
CA ILE A 273 -14.20 -11.26 0.46
C ILE A 273 -14.43 -12.77 0.43
N SER A 274 -14.27 -13.43 1.57
CA SER A 274 -14.72 -14.79 1.82
C SER A 274 -15.68 -14.75 3.01
N TYR A 275 -16.79 -15.48 2.91
CA TYR A 275 -17.76 -15.60 3.99
C TYR A 275 -18.21 -17.06 4.14
N ASN A 276 -18.24 -17.55 5.37
CA ASN A 276 -18.66 -18.90 5.71
C ASN A 276 -19.68 -18.89 6.86
N ASP A 277 -20.93 -19.19 6.52
CA ASP A 277 -22.06 -19.24 7.46
C ASP A 277 -21.94 -20.40 8.46
N THR A 278 -21.22 -21.49 8.15
CA THR A 278 -21.04 -22.60 9.12
C THR A 278 -20.15 -22.24 10.29
N LYS A 279 -19.37 -21.15 10.16
CA LYS A 279 -18.55 -20.60 11.25
C LYS A 279 -19.32 -19.58 12.08
N ARG A 280 -20.60 -19.33 11.78
CA ARG A 280 -21.45 -18.39 12.52
C ARG A 280 -21.75 -18.94 13.91
N GLY A 281 -20.98 -18.50 14.90
CA GLY A 281 -21.02 -18.99 16.28
C GLY A 281 -19.63 -19.21 16.87
N ASN A 282 -18.65 -19.55 16.02
CA ASN A 282 -17.25 -19.29 16.34
C ASN A 282 -17.05 -17.80 16.08
N GLU A 283 -17.07 -17.02 17.14
CA GLU A 283 -16.74 -15.61 17.09
C GLU A 283 -15.48 -15.45 16.19
N ASN A 284 -15.45 -14.47 15.28
CA ASN A 284 -14.23 -13.95 14.64
C ASN A 284 -13.83 -14.54 13.28
N TYR A 285 -14.54 -15.54 12.73
CA TYR A 285 -14.06 -16.28 11.55
C TYR A 285 -15.03 -16.39 10.37
N ALA A 286 -16.22 -15.79 10.50
CA ALA A 286 -17.24 -15.92 9.47
C ALA A 286 -16.90 -15.13 8.21
N ILE A 287 -16.13 -14.03 8.32
CA ILE A 287 -15.78 -13.16 7.20
C ILE A 287 -14.28 -12.85 7.15
N ASN A 288 -13.71 -12.85 5.94
CA ASN A 288 -12.32 -12.50 5.68
C ASN A 288 -12.21 -11.59 4.45
N MET A 289 -11.13 -10.81 4.38
CA MET A 289 -10.86 -9.90 3.26
C MET A 289 -9.42 -10.08 2.75
N ALA A 290 -9.25 -10.06 1.43
CA ALA A 290 -7.95 -10.15 0.79
C ALA A 290 -7.77 -9.03 -0.26
N ALA A 291 -6.69 -8.28 -0.11
CA ALA A 291 -6.27 -7.21 -1.00
C ALA A 291 -5.24 -7.74 -2.01
N VAL A 292 -5.72 -8.20 -3.15
CA VAL A 292 -4.88 -8.80 -4.21
C VAL A 292 -4.54 -7.78 -5.30
N ASP A 293 -3.58 -8.10 -6.16
CA ASP A 293 -3.20 -7.26 -7.32
C ASP A 293 -2.80 -5.83 -6.94
N ASN A 294 -1.70 -5.72 -6.19
CA ASN A 294 -1.08 -4.48 -5.71
C ASN A 294 0.00 -3.95 -6.66
N ARG A 295 -0.06 -4.34 -7.94
CA ARG A 295 0.92 -4.02 -9.00
C ARG A 295 1.14 -2.53 -9.28
N TYR A 296 0.15 -1.69 -8.95
CA TYR A 296 0.15 -0.28 -9.31
C TYR A 296 0.11 0.62 -8.06
N ALA A 297 0.99 0.34 -7.10
CA ALA A 297 1.24 1.14 -5.91
C ALA A 297 2.62 1.81 -5.97
N PHE A 298 3.02 2.47 -4.87
CA PHE A 298 4.31 3.17 -4.71
C PHE A 298 4.61 4.17 -5.84
N PRO A 299 3.72 5.14 -6.14
CA PRO A 299 4.00 6.13 -7.16
C PRO A 299 5.08 7.12 -6.70
N TYR A 300 5.90 7.61 -7.63
CA TYR A 300 6.92 8.64 -7.35
C TYR A 300 6.36 10.07 -7.35
N ARG A 301 5.06 10.22 -7.60
CA ARG A 301 4.34 11.49 -7.53
C ARG A 301 2.83 11.26 -7.42
N HIS A 302 2.12 12.19 -6.82
CA HIS A 302 0.67 12.16 -6.78
C HIS A 302 0.08 12.22 -8.21
N PRO A 303 -1.03 11.51 -8.47
CA PRO A 303 -1.75 11.60 -9.73
C PRO A 303 -2.19 13.03 -10.04
N ARG A 304 -2.21 13.41 -11.33
CA ARG A 304 -2.69 14.74 -11.72
C ARG A 304 -4.21 14.77 -11.65
N ARG A 305 -4.80 15.93 -11.32
CA ARG A 305 -6.27 16.13 -11.22
C ARG A 305 -7.09 15.59 -12.42
N ARG A 306 -6.54 15.59 -13.64
CA ARG A 306 -7.22 15.02 -14.83
C ARG A 306 -7.35 13.49 -14.82
N ARG A 307 -6.60 12.80 -13.97
CA ARG A 307 -6.63 11.33 -13.76
C ARG A 307 -6.35 11.05 -12.27
N PRO A 308 -7.35 11.21 -11.39
CA PRO A 308 -7.13 11.16 -9.94
C PRO A 308 -6.78 9.77 -9.40
N TYR A 309 -7.05 8.69 -10.15
CA TYR A 309 -6.98 7.28 -9.72
C TYR A 309 -7.68 7.10 -8.35
N THR A 310 -9.01 7.12 -8.39
CA THR A 310 -9.86 7.00 -7.20
C THR A 310 -9.89 5.57 -6.70
N TYR A 311 -9.93 5.41 -5.38
CA TYR A 311 -10.18 4.12 -4.74
C TYR A 311 -11.64 3.71 -4.93
N TYR A 312 -11.88 2.48 -5.40
CA TYR A 312 -13.25 1.95 -5.49
C TYR A 312 -13.96 1.97 -4.13
N TRP A 313 -13.26 1.57 -3.06
CA TRP A 313 -13.82 1.51 -1.72
C TRP A 313 -14.34 2.86 -1.19
N ALA A 314 -13.84 3.99 -1.71
CA ALA A 314 -14.31 5.32 -1.30
C ALA A 314 -15.76 5.60 -1.75
N THR A 315 -16.31 4.78 -2.65
CA THR A 315 -17.71 4.85 -3.09
C THR A 315 -18.65 4.07 -2.18
N LEU A 316 -18.13 3.17 -1.34
CA LEU A 316 -18.92 2.27 -0.51
C LEU A 316 -19.43 2.98 0.76
N PRO A 317 -20.60 2.58 1.30
CA PRO A 317 -21.12 3.14 2.55
C PRO A 317 -20.16 2.99 3.74
N LEU A 318 -19.35 1.93 3.75
CA LEU A 318 -18.32 1.67 4.77
C LEU A 318 -17.30 2.82 4.87
N ALA A 319 -17.00 3.50 3.77
CA ALA A 319 -16.06 4.63 3.74
C ALA A 319 -16.66 5.94 4.32
N LYS A 320 -17.96 5.98 4.58
CA LYS A 320 -18.66 7.14 5.18
C LYS A 320 -18.77 7.04 6.70
N LYS A 321 -18.33 5.92 7.29
CA LYS A 321 -18.23 5.76 8.74
C LYS A 321 -16.85 6.23 9.22
N PRO A 322 -16.74 6.88 10.40
CA PRO A 322 -15.45 7.19 11.00
C PRO A 322 -14.63 5.91 11.22
N PHE A 323 -13.31 6.04 11.22
CA PHE A 323 -12.45 4.92 11.65
C PHE A 323 -12.81 4.47 13.08
N SER A 324 -12.92 3.16 13.29
CA SER A 324 -13.15 2.57 14.61
C SER A 324 -12.03 2.94 15.61
N ASN A 325 -12.35 2.92 16.90
CA ASN A 325 -11.39 3.25 17.95
C ASN A 325 -10.23 2.24 17.98
N GLU A 326 -10.54 0.98 17.71
CA GLU A 326 -9.62 -0.15 17.65
C GLU A 326 -8.59 0.04 16.53
N THR A 327 -9.07 0.34 15.32
CA THR A 327 -8.18 0.66 14.20
C THR A 327 -7.34 1.89 14.51
N ARG A 328 -7.94 2.97 15.05
CA ARG A 328 -7.22 4.20 15.38
C ARG A 328 -6.10 3.96 16.37
N SER A 329 -6.41 3.38 17.52
CA SER A 329 -5.45 3.14 18.60
C SER A 329 -4.34 2.17 18.17
N PHE A 330 -4.67 1.10 17.45
CA PHE A 330 -3.69 0.13 16.96
C PHE A 330 -2.73 0.74 15.93
N ILE A 331 -3.26 1.45 14.93
CA ILE A 331 -2.47 1.96 13.82
C ILE A 331 -1.67 3.20 14.23
N LEU A 332 -2.22 4.09 15.06
CA LEU A 332 -1.47 5.23 15.56
C LEU A 332 -0.25 4.77 16.38
N ARG A 333 -0.39 3.72 17.20
CA ARG A 333 0.74 3.14 17.95
C ARG A 333 1.86 2.70 17.02
N LYS A 334 1.54 1.94 15.97
CA LYS A 334 2.51 1.48 14.96
C LYS A 334 3.15 2.63 14.18
N LEU A 335 2.36 3.63 13.76
CA LEU A 335 2.83 4.77 12.98
C LEU A 335 3.61 5.82 13.80
N ASN A 336 3.46 5.82 15.13
CA ASN A 336 4.22 6.68 16.04
C ASN A 336 5.57 6.08 16.46
N ASP A 337 5.76 4.77 16.29
CA ASP A 337 7.05 4.13 16.55
C ASP A 337 8.05 4.43 15.42
N MET A 338 8.95 5.37 15.68
CA MET A 338 9.96 5.80 14.71
C MET A 338 10.95 4.69 14.37
N ASN A 339 11.42 3.90 15.35
CA ASN A 339 12.40 2.84 15.07
C ASN A 339 11.79 1.75 14.18
N TYR A 340 10.52 1.43 14.44
CA TYR A 340 9.77 0.47 13.68
C TYR A 340 9.51 0.94 12.24
N MET A 341 9.07 2.18 12.07
CA MET A 341 8.85 2.77 10.75
C MET A 341 10.15 2.94 9.96
N SER A 342 11.26 3.26 10.61
CA SER A 342 12.58 3.31 9.95
C SER A 342 12.95 1.96 9.37
N SER A 343 12.73 0.90 10.14
CA SER A 343 12.97 -0.48 9.71
C SER A 343 12.13 -0.84 8.48
N LEU A 344 10.87 -0.40 8.41
CA LEU A 344 10.02 -0.57 7.23
C LEU A 344 10.62 0.09 5.98
N PHE A 345 11.00 1.37 6.07
CA PHE A 345 11.55 2.09 4.92
C PHE A 345 12.89 1.52 4.45
N LEU A 346 13.75 1.09 5.38
CA LEU A 346 15.01 0.41 5.07
C LEU A 346 14.77 -0.94 4.38
N GLN A 347 13.76 -1.70 4.81
CA GLN A 347 13.43 -2.95 4.14
C GLN A 347 12.84 -2.73 2.75
N LEU A 348 11.98 -1.70 2.57
CA LEU A 348 11.51 -1.30 1.25
C LEU A 348 12.68 -0.85 0.35
N LYS A 349 13.67 -0.13 0.89
CA LYS A 349 14.88 0.24 0.14
C LYS A 349 15.63 -1.01 -0.35
N ARG A 350 15.89 -1.96 0.54
CA ARG A 350 16.55 -3.23 0.19
C ARG A 350 15.76 -4.00 -0.88
N LEU A 351 14.43 -4.02 -0.79
CA LEU A 351 13.57 -4.64 -1.80
C LEU A 351 13.72 -3.97 -3.16
N PHE A 352 13.61 -2.64 -3.22
CA PHE A 352 13.64 -1.91 -4.49
C PHE A 352 15.04 -1.90 -5.12
N GLU A 353 16.11 -1.99 -4.32
CA GLU A 353 17.50 -2.15 -4.77
C GLU A 353 17.76 -3.49 -5.48
N LEU A 354 16.86 -4.48 -5.37
CA LEU A 354 16.94 -5.72 -6.15
C LEU A 354 16.73 -5.50 -7.65
N ASP A 355 16.09 -4.39 -8.05
CA ASP A 355 15.89 -4.12 -9.46
C ASP A 355 17.16 -3.57 -10.13
N GLU A 356 17.57 -4.17 -11.24
CA GLU A 356 18.67 -3.68 -12.08
C GLU A 356 18.49 -2.22 -12.52
N ASN A 357 17.26 -1.72 -12.63
CA ASN A 357 16.96 -0.34 -13.02
C ASN A 357 16.62 0.55 -11.81
N PHE A 358 17.06 0.17 -10.61
CA PHE A 358 16.84 0.98 -9.41
C PHE A 358 17.46 2.38 -9.58
N ASP A 359 16.65 3.40 -9.31
CA ASP A 359 17.06 4.80 -9.30
C ASP A 359 16.78 5.38 -7.92
N LYS A 360 17.86 5.75 -7.21
CA LYS A 360 17.82 6.30 -5.86
C LYS A 360 16.97 7.57 -5.76
N ASN A 361 16.96 8.42 -6.78
CA ASN A 361 16.19 9.66 -6.78
C ASN A 361 14.69 9.38 -6.91
N TYR A 362 14.32 8.44 -7.78
CA TYR A 362 12.92 8.02 -7.89
C TYR A 362 12.43 7.30 -6.64
N PHE A 363 13.27 6.45 -6.03
CA PHE A 363 12.96 5.83 -4.75
C PHE A 363 12.73 6.86 -3.66
N MET A 364 13.61 7.87 -3.54
CA MET A 364 13.41 8.97 -2.60
C MET A 364 12.07 9.67 -2.80
N LEU A 365 11.67 9.92 -4.06
CA LEU A 365 10.35 10.50 -4.36
C LEU A 365 9.18 9.60 -3.95
N GLN A 366 9.31 8.28 -4.08
CA GLN A 366 8.30 7.31 -3.61
C GLN A 366 8.16 7.36 -2.09
N ILE A 367 9.28 7.37 -1.36
CA ILE A 367 9.30 7.45 0.10
C ILE A 367 8.72 8.79 0.58
N MET A 368 9.13 9.91 -0.01
CA MET A 368 8.57 11.23 0.32
C MET A 368 7.04 11.30 0.16
N LEU A 369 6.52 10.64 -0.87
CA LEU A 369 5.08 10.53 -1.10
C LEU A 369 4.43 9.66 -0.03
N MET A 370 5.02 8.51 0.30
CA MET A 370 4.53 7.59 1.32
C MET A 370 4.48 8.27 2.70
N HIS A 371 5.50 9.04 3.09
CA HIS A 371 5.44 9.86 4.31
C HIS A 371 4.29 10.86 4.27
N GLY A 372 4.06 11.51 3.12
CA GLY A 372 2.93 12.40 2.96
C GLY A 372 1.58 11.72 3.15
N GLN A 373 1.45 10.47 2.70
CA GLN A 373 0.26 9.65 2.99
C GLN A 373 0.16 9.31 4.47
N ILE A 374 1.24 8.84 5.09
CA ILE A 374 1.28 8.50 6.52
C ILE A 374 0.88 9.71 7.37
N PHE A 375 1.40 10.89 7.08
CA PHE A 375 1.04 12.12 7.77
C PHE A 375 -0.45 12.44 7.66
N ASN A 376 -1.02 12.40 6.45
CA ASN A 376 -2.44 12.64 6.26
C ASN A 376 -3.31 11.58 6.97
N LEU A 377 -2.86 10.33 6.99
CA LEU A 377 -3.55 9.25 7.69
C LEU A 377 -3.54 9.47 9.21
N LYS A 378 -2.39 9.80 9.80
CA LYS A 378 -2.29 10.11 11.24
C LYS A 378 -3.26 11.22 11.64
N MET A 379 -3.27 12.32 10.89
CA MET A 379 -4.20 13.44 11.14
C MET A 379 -5.66 12.99 11.06
N ALA A 380 -6.03 12.16 10.07
CA ALA A 380 -7.40 11.66 9.95
C ALA A 380 -7.79 10.73 11.10
N LEU A 381 -6.87 9.86 11.54
CA LEU A 381 -7.09 8.96 12.67
C LEU A 381 -7.22 9.75 13.98
N GLU A 382 -6.37 10.75 14.22
CA GLU A 382 -6.43 11.61 15.40
C GLU A 382 -7.76 12.38 15.45
N ASN A 383 -8.17 12.97 14.33
CA ASN A 383 -9.40 13.77 14.21
C ASN A 383 -10.70 12.95 14.10
N ARG A 384 -10.64 11.62 14.18
CA ARG A 384 -11.82 10.72 14.01
C ARG A 384 -12.54 10.93 12.67
N GLU A 385 -11.78 11.19 11.61
CA GLU A 385 -12.31 11.39 10.26
C GLU A 385 -12.75 10.07 9.62
N THR A 386 -13.59 10.17 8.61
CA THR A 386 -13.99 9.04 7.76
C THR A 386 -12.93 8.75 6.70
N PRO A 387 -12.85 7.51 6.17
CA PRO A 387 -12.04 7.20 4.98
C PRO A 387 -12.35 8.11 3.78
N TYR A 388 -13.61 8.52 3.64
CA TYR A 388 -14.03 9.43 2.57
C TYR A 388 -13.50 10.87 2.76
N GLU A 389 -13.35 11.34 3.99
CA GLU A 389 -12.71 12.63 4.30
C GLU A 389 -11.18 12.55 4.12
N LEU A 390 -10.56 11.44 4.54
CA LEU A 390 -9.13 11.18 4.35
C LEU A 390 -8.73 11.34 2.88
N VAL A 391 -9.47 10.75 1.93
CA VAL A 391 -9.15 10.85 0.50
C VAL A 391 -9.36 12.24 -0.10
N LYS A 392 -10.09 13.13 0.57
CA LYS A 392 -10.26 14.53 0.19
C LYS A 392 -9.11 15.43 0.68
N ARG A 393 -8.32 14.97 1.65
CA ARG A 393 -7.17 15.73 2.16
C ARG A 393 -6.22 16.07 1.03
N ARG A 394 -5.58 17.24 1.16
CA ARG A 394 -4.64 17.71 0.15
C ARG A 394 -3.43 16.77 0.10
N PRO A 395 -3.00 16.32 -1.09
CA PRO A 395 -1.76 15.54 -1.20
C PRO A 395 -0.54 16.37 -0.79
N VAL A 396 0.34 15.76 -0.01
CA VAL A 396 1.57 16.37 0.50
C VAL A 396 2.77 15.46 0.24
N TYR A 397 3.98 16.02 0.27
CA TYR A 397 5.24 15.28 0.32
C TYR A 397 5.99 15.74 1.55
N ILE A 398 6.61 14.79 2.24
CA ILE A 398 7.47 15.06 3.38
C ILE A 398 8.87 14.62 3.00
N VAL A 399 9.85 15.47 3.23
CA VAL A 399 11.26 15.11 3.00
C VAL A 399 11.72 14.35 4.23
N PRO A 400 12.01 13.05 4.12
CA PRO A 400 12.55 12.31 5.24
C PRO A 400 14.04 12.64 5.43
N HIS A 401 14.55 12.35 6.62
CA HIS A 401 15.98 12.40 6.90
C HIS A 401 16.70 11.34 6.04
N PRO A 402 17.87 11.65 5.46
CA PRO A 402 18.52 10.81 4.45
C PRO A 402 18.96 9.42 4.95
N ASP A 403 19.19 9.27 6.26
CA ASP A 403 19.78 8.06 6.84
C ASP A 403 18.75 7.05 7.36
N ASP A 404 17.76 7.52 8.14
CA ASP A 404 16.78 6.66 8.83
C ASP A 404 15.38 6.71 8.19
N PHE A 405 15.19 7.60 7.21
CA PHE A 405 13.94 7.92 6.56
C PHE A 405 12.81 8.42 7.48
N THR A 406 12.97 8.55 8.80
CA THR A 406 11.81 8.73 9.71
C THR A 406 11.55 10.15 10.16
N LEU A 407 12.60 10.92 10.39
CA LEU A 407 12.44 12.29 10.87
C LEU A 407 12.24 13.24 9.68
N PRO A 408 11.27 14.16 9.72
CA PRO A 408 11.11 15.11 8.64
C PRO A 408 12.30 16.10 8.62
N ALA A 409 13.10 16.06 7.57
CA ALA A 409 14.13 17.05 7.29
C ALA A 409 13.55 18.33 6.66
N GLY A 410 12.29 18.30 6.21
CA GLY A 410 11.57 19.45 5.68
C GLY A 410 10.19 19.11 5.08
N PHE A 411 9.41 20.15 4.76
CA PHE A 411 8.08 20.02 4.17
C PHE A 411 8.06 20.53 2.72
N LEU A 412 7.47 19.79 1.78
CA LEU A 412 7.41 20.18 0.37
C LEU A 412 5.98 20.18 -0.16
N THR A 413 5.59 21.30 -0.76
CA THR A 413 4.35 21.37 -1.55
C THR A 413 4.60 20.97 -3.02
N ASP A 414 3.54 20.53 -3.71
CA ASP A 414 3.55 20.20 -5.15
C ASP A 414 4.20 21.28 -6.04
N LYS A 415 4.01 22.57 -5.69
CA LYS A 415 4.59 23.70 -6.42
C LYS A 415 6.12 23.73 -6.29
N LEU A 416 6.64 23.45 -5.09
CA LEU A 416 8.07 23.46 -4.81
C LEU A 416 8.77 22.24 -5.41
N LEU A 417 8.12 21.08 -5.40
CA LEU A 417 8.60 19.88 -6.09
C LEU A 417 8.70 20.09 -7.62
N GLN A 418 7.72 20.76 -8.24
CA GLN A 418 7.78 21.11 -9.66
C GLN A 418 8.91 22.09 -9.98
N TRP A 419 9.18 23.04 -9.08
CA TRP A 419 10.30 23.96 -9.23
C TRP A 419 11.65 23.25 -9.14
N LEU A 420 11.85 22.37 -8.15
CA LEU A 420 13.07 21.55 -8.03
C LEU A 420 13.29 20.68 -9.26
N LYS A 421 12.25 19.98 -9.75
CA LYS A 421 12.34 19.15 -10.98
C LYS A 421 12.68 19.96 -12.24
N ARG A 422 12.42 21.26 -12.28
CA ARG A 422 12.83 22.15 -13.37
C ARG A 422 14.28 22.63 -13.21
N LYS A 423 14.71 22.90 -11.98
CA LYS A 423 16.05 23.40 -11.66
C LYS A 423 17.15 22.35 -11.88
N TYR A 424 16.88 21.09 -11.55
CA TYR A 424 17.82 19.96 -11.68
C TYR A 424 17.71 19.19 -13.00
N ARG A 425 17.08 19.78 -14.02
CA ARG A 425 16.94 19.22 -15.37
C ARG A 425 18.00 19.74 -16.36
N LYS A 426 19.14 20.18 -15.84
CA LYS A 426 20.32 20.56 -16.64
C LYS A 426 21.21 19.35 -16.84
#